data_AF-A0A2P2C7Y7-F1
#
_entry.id   AF-A0A2P2C7Y7-F1
#
_cell.length_a   1.000
_cell.length_b   1.000
_cell.length_c   1.000
_cell.angle_alpha   90.00
_cell.angle_beta   90.00
_cell.angle_gamma   90.00
#
_symmetry.space_group_name_H-M   'P 1'
#
loop_
_entity.id
_entity.type
_entity.pdbx_description
1 polymer ?
#
loop_
_entity_poly.entity_id
_entity_poly.type
_entity_poly.pdbx_seq_one_letter_code
_entity_poly.pdbx_strand_id
1 'polypeptide(L)'
;MTTLISITLIVILVIGLALVVPTIRRKNREANVARAEQLRSEAATSAQTVLPPAQARAAETEANAEEARAIAERAEAEAEQARLAASQAEAAHEDQIRAADRLDPRVDHKADDYAPQVAGTVDQGPTPRAEVNAKPGTATPETATPETATPEPAAETSEQTEETEETEQTEETRTEDSRTETQAPSTPLLPRRTPGANEMPGKPMESEGGGGGWFTRKDSTDS
;
A
#
# COMPACT_ATOMS: atom_id res chain seq x y z
N MET A 1 66.20 24.49 56.29
CA MET A 1 65.16 25.52 56.06
C MET A 1 64.41 25.30 54.73
N THR A 2 65.11 25.07 53.61
CA THR A 2 64.49 24.86 52.28
C THR A 2 63.52 23.67 52.20
N THR A 3 63.81 22.56 52.90
CA THR A 3 62.96 21.35 52.95
C THR A 3 61.63 21.58 53.68
N LEU A 4 61.64 22.28 54.82
CA LEU A 4 60.42 22.64 55.53
C LEU A 4 59.53 23.58 54.69
N ILE A 5 60.14 24.56 54.01
CA ILE A 5 59.41 25.48 53.13
C ILE A 5 58.74 24.73 51.97
N SER A 6 59.45 23.79 51.34
CA SER A 6 58.90 23.01 50.22
C SER A 6 57.78 22.07 50.67
N ILE A 7 57.91 21.40 51.82
CA ILE A 7 56.83 20.58 52.38
C ILE A 7 55.59 21.45 52.69
N THR A 8 55.80 22.61 53.29
CA THR A 8 54.69 23.52 53.65
C THR A 8 53.94 24.00 52.41
N LEU A 9 54.65 24.34 51.32
CA LEU A 9 54.04 24.72 50.05
C LEU A 9 53.22 23.59 49.42
N ILE A 10 53.73 22.35 49.45
CA ILE A 10 53.01 21.18 48.92
C ILE A 10 51.73 20.93 49.73
N VAL A 11 51.80 21.01 51.05
CA VAL A 11 50.62 20.81 51.92
C VAL A 11 49.56 21.88 51.65
N ILE A 12 49.94 23.14 51.50
CA ILE A 12 49.02 24.23 51.15
C ILE A 12 48.38 23.99 49.77
N LEU A 13 49.16 23.54 48.79
CA LEU A 13 48.65 23.22 47.44
C LEU A 13 47.62 22.07 47.46
N VAL A 14 47.91 21.00 48.20
CA VAL A 14 47.02 19.84 48.31
C VAL A 14 45.71 20.21 49.03
N ILE A 15 45.78 20.99 50.11
CA ILE A 15 44.59 21.49 50.81
C ILE A 15 43.78 22.43 49.89
N GLY A 16 44.46 23.29 49.13
CA GLY A 16 43.83 24.14 48.12
C GLY A 16 43.07 23.34 47.06
N LEU A 17 43.69 22.29 46.50
CA LEU A 17 43.03 21.43 45.50
C LEU A 17 41.83 20.65 46.08
N ALA A 18 41.96 20.12 47.30
CA ALA A 18 40.93 19.30 47.94
C ALA A 18 39.60 20.05 48.12
N LEU A 19 39.64 21.38 48.29
CA LEU A 19 38.45 22.22 48.42
C LEU A 19 37.85 22.63 47.07
N VAL A 20 38.66 22.76 46.03
CA VAL A 20 38.21 23.23 44.70
C VAL A 20 37.56 22.12 43.87
N VAL A 21 38.10 20.89 43.89
CA VAL A 21 37.57 19.77 43.09
C VAL A 21 36.07 19.46 43.32
N PRO A 22 35.54 19.37 44.57
CA PRO A 22 34.14 19.03 44.79
C PRO A 22 33.18 20.13 44.33
N THR A 23 33.58 21.40 44.37
CA THR A 23 32.73 22.51 43.89
C THR A 23 32.61 22.51 42.38
N ILE A 24 33.69 22.22 41.64
CA ILE A 24 33.66 22.05 40.19
C ILE A 24 32.78 20.85 39.80
N ARG A 25 32.90 19.73 40.52
CA ARG A 25 32.08 18.53 40.28
C ARG A 25 30.59 18.77 40.52
N ARG A 26 30.22 19.52 41.57
CA ARG A 26 28.82 19.91 41.84
C ARG A 26 28.27 20.80 40.74
N LYS A 27 29.01 21.84 40.35
CA LYS A 27 28.63 22.73 39.25
C LYS A 27 28.43 22.00 37.93
N ASN A 28 29.32 21.06 37.59
CA ASN A 28 29.16 20.26 36.37
C ASN A 28 27.94 19.33 36.44
N ARG A 29 27.62 18.78 37.61
CA ARG A 29 26.43 17.93 37.79
C ARG A 29 25.14 18.73 37.65
N GLU A 30 25.09 19.92 38.24
CA GLU A 30 23.98 20.86 38.10
C GLU A 30 23.81 21.32 36.65
N ALA A 31 24.90 21.65 35.96
CA ALA A 31 24.87 22.01 34.54
C ALA A 31 24.38 20.86 33.65
N ASN A 32 24.79 19.62 33.94
CA ASN A 32 24.32 18.45 33.20
C ASN A 32 22.83 18.17 33.46
N VAL A 33 22.36 18.34 34.69
CA VAL A 33 20.93 18.21 35.02
C VAL A 33 20.12 19.30 34.32
N ALA A 34 20.57 20.56 34.34
CA ALA A 34 19.91 21.66 33.65
C ALA A 34 19.84 21.43 32.13
N ARG A 35 20.93 20.95 31.51
CA ARG A 35 20.94 20.59 30.08
C ARG A 35 20.00 19.44 29.75
N ALA A 36 19.94 18.41 30.60
CA ALA A 36 19.03 17.30 30.40
C ALA A 36 17.56 17.76 30.46
N GLU A 37 17.24 18.67 31.39
CA GLU A 37 15.90 19.24 31.49
C GLU A 37 15.56 20.13 30.30
N GLN A 38 16.53 20.92 29.82
CA GLN A 38 16.38 21.71 28.61
C GLN A 38 16.10 20.81 27.39
N LEU A 39 16.88 19.75 27.18
CA LEU A 39 16.65 18.79 26.10
C LEU A 39 15.28 18.11 26.19
N ARG A 40 14.82 17.77 27.40
CA ARG A 40 13.46 17.23 27.60
C ARG A 40 12.39 18.25 27.23
N SER A 41 12.57 19.51 27.63
CA SER A 41 11.62 20.58 27.31
C SER A 41 11.59 20.90 25.81
N GLU A 42 12.75 20.91 25.14
CA GLU A 42 12.88 21.11 23.71
C GLU A 42 12.27 19.94 22.93
N ALA A 43 12.50 18.70 23.38
CA ALA A 43 11.87 17.51 22.80
C ALA A 43 10.35 17.51 22.99
N ALA A 44 9.86 17.88 24.17
CA ALA A 44 8.42 17.99 24.44
C ALA A 44 7.76 19.07 23.57
N THR A 45 8.40 20.23 23.42
CA THR A 45 7.91 21.33 22.58
C THR A 45 7.92 20.95 21.11
N SER A 46 9.02 20.34 20.64
CA SER A 46 9.13 19.86 19.25
C SER A 46 8.12 18.76 18.96
N ALA A 47 7.88 17.86 19.92
CA ALA A 47 6.89 16.82 19.79
C ALA A 47 5.47 17.37 19.66
N GLN A 48 5.11 18.41 20.43
CA GLN A 48 3.81 19.07 20.32
C GLN A 48 3.59 19.69 18.94
N THR A 49 4.65 20.19 18.29
CA THR A 49 4.54 20.78 16.95
C THR A 49 4.49 19.74 15.84
N VAL A 50 5.24 18.63 15.96
CA VAL A 50 5.45 17.67 14.85
C VAL A 50 4.51 16.47 14.92
N LEU A 51 4.14 15.99 16.11
CA LEU A 51 3.30 14.79 16.23
C LEU A 51 1.88 14.99 15.68
N PRO A 52 1.16 16.09 15.99
CA PRO A 52 -0.20 16.27 15.49
C PRO A 52 -0.31 16.25 13.95
N PRO A 53 0.50 17.00 13.17
CA PRO A 53 0.40 16.94 11.71
C PRO A 53 0.88 15.59 11.15
N ALA A 54 1.82 14.91 11.79
CA ALA A 54 2.24 13.58 11.37
C ALA A 54 1.13 12.54 11.58
N GLN A 55 0.42 12.59 12.71
CA GLN A 55 -0.74 11.74 12.99
C GLN A 55 -1.91 12.02 12.07
N ALA A 56 -2.19 13.30 11.78
CA ALA A 56 -3.22 13.69 10.82
C ALA A 56 -2.95 13.13 9.42
N ARG A 57 -1.71 13.25 8.92
CA ARG A 57 -1.32 12.65 7.64
C ARG A 57 -1.41 11.14 7.65
N ALA A 58 -1.00 10.49 8.73
CA ALA A 58 -1.12 9.03 8.86
C ALA A 58 -2.58 8.58 8.78
N ALA A 59 -3.48 9.25 9.52
CA ALA A 59 -4.91 8.97 9.48
C ALA A 59 -5.53 9.22 8.09
N GLU A 60 -5.14 10.30 7.42
CA GLU A 60 -5.56 10.59 6.05
C GLU A 60 -5.11 9.50 5.07
N THR A 61 -3.84 9.05 5.16
CA THR A 61 -3.34 7.97 4.30
C THR A 61 -4.02 6.64 4.57
N GLU A 62 -4.39 6.36 5.83
CA GLU A 62 -5.14 5.16 6.20
C GLU A 62 -6.55 5.19 5.63
N ALA A 63 -7.27 6.32 5.77
CA ALA A 63 -8.59 6.51 5.18
C ALA A 63 -8.57 6.35 3.65
N ASN A 64 -7.59 6.96 2.96
CA ASN A 64 -7.43 6.82 1.52
C ASN A 64 -7.15 5.36 1.10
N ALA A 65 -6.38 4.62 1.91
CA ALA A 65 -6.11 3.21 1.65
C ALA A 65 -7.36 2.33 1.84
N GLU A 66 -8.19 2.64 2.83
CA GLU A 66 -9.48 1.98 3.05
C GLU A 66 -10.46 2.25 1.89
N GLU A 67 -10.56 3.49 1.42
CA GLU A 67 -11.38 3.84 0.26
C GLU A 67 -10.93 3.10 -1.00
N ALA A 68 -9.61 3.07 -1.27
CA ALA A 68 -9.06 2.34 -2.40
C ALA A 68 -9.37 0.84 -2.35
N ARG A 69 -9.36 0.23 -1.15
CA ARG A 69 -9.75 -1.18 -0.96
C ARG A 69 -11.23 -1.40 -1.24
N ALA A 70 -12.10 -0.50 -0.77
CA ALA A 70 -13.53 -0.60 -1.02
C ALA A 70 -13.87 -0.48 -2.52
N ILE A 71 -13.16 0.39 -3.25
CA ILE A 71 -13.30 0.52 -4.71
C ILE A 71 -12.83 -0.76 -5.41
N ALA A 72 -11.70 -1.32 -5.00
CA ALA A 72 -11.18 -2.57 -5.56
C ALA A 72 -12.15 -3.74 -5.35
N GLU A 73 -12.68 -3.90 -4.14
CA GLU A 73 -13.66 -4.95 -3.82
C GLU A 73 -14.94 -4.81 -4.66
N ARG A 74 -15.42 -3.57 -4.85
CA ARG A 74 -16.58 -3.32 -5.72
C ARG A 74 -16.30 -3.69 -7.18
N ALA A 75 -15.13 -3.33 -7.70
CA ALA A 75 -14.73 -3.65 -9.06
C ALA A 75 -14.57 -5.17 -9.27
N GLU A 76 -14.04 -5.88 -8.27
CA GLU A 76 -13.96 -7.35 -8.30
C GLU A 76 -15.36 -7.99 -8.32
N ALA A 77 -16.27 -7.54 -7.46
CA ALA A 77 -17.64 -8.04 -7.44
C ALA A 77 -18.38 -7.79 -8.77
N GLU A 78 -18.17 -6.61 -9.39
CA GLU A 78 -18.74 -6.31 -10.71
C GLU A 78 -18.15 -7.20 -11.80
N ALA A 79 -16.85 -7.45 -11.78
CA ALA A 79 -16.19 -8.35 -12.72
C ALA A 79 -16.70 -9.79 -12.59
N GLU A 80 -16.92 -10.28 -11.37
CA GLU A 80 -17.51 -11.59 -11.12
C GLU A 80 -18.95 -11.67 -11.65
N GLN A 81 -19.77 -10.66 -11.39
CA GLN A 81 -21.14 -10.58 -11.92
C GLN A 81 -21.15 -10.58 -13.46
N ALA A 82 -20.25 -9.82 -14.09
CA ALA A 82 -20.13 -9.79 -15.54
C ALA A 82 -19.73 -11.15 -16.12
N ARG A 83 -18.82 -11.87 -15.47
CA ARG A 83 -18.43 -13.24 -15.88
C ARG A 83 -19.62 -14.20 -15.76
N LEU A 84 -20.36 -14.14 -14.66
CA LEU A 84 -21.55 -14.96 -14.47
C LEU A 84 -22.63 -14.64 -15.52
N ALA A 85 -22.86 -13.37 -15.81
CA ALA A 85 -23.81 -12.94 -16.84
C ALA A 85 -23.39 -13.43 -18.24
N ALA A 86 -22.10 -13.33 -18.58
CA ALA A 86 -21.56 -13.85 -19.83
C ALA A 86 -21.77 -15.37 -19.95
N SER A 87 -21.45 -16.14 -18.90
CA SER A 87 -21.66 -17.60 -18.89
C SER A 87 -23.13 -17.99 -19.04
N GLN A 88 -24.05 -17.23 -18.44
CA GLN A 88 -25.49 -17.45 -18.59
C GLN A 88 -25.97 -17.13 -20.00
N ALA A 89 -25.45 -16.05 -20.60
CA ALA A 89 -25.78 -15.68 -21.98
C ALA A 89 -25.31 -16.75 -22.97
N GLU A 90 -24.11 -17.30 -22.76
CA GLU A 90 -23.56 -18.41 -23.55
C GLU A 90 -24.44 -19.66 -23.43
N ALA A 91 -24.77 -20.08 -22.21
CA ALA A 91 -25.65 -21.22 -21.98
C ALA A 91 -27.03 -21.04 -22.63
N ALA A 92 -27.62 -19.84 -22.51
CA ALA A 92 -28.90 -19.51 -23.13
C ALA A 92 -28.82 -19.53 -24.67
N HIS A 93 -27.69 -19.13 -25.25
CA HIS A 93 -27.47 -19.17 -26.69
C HIS A 93 -27.34 -20.61 -27.21
N GLU A 94 -26.58 -21.45 -26.51
CA GLU A 94 -26.50 -22.88 -26.83
C GLU A 94 -27.85 -23.59 -26.73
N ASP A 95 -28.64 -23.27 -25.70
CA ASP A 95 -29.98 -23.82 -25.52
C ASP A 95 -30.90 -23.46 -26.69
N GLN A 96 -30.79 -22.23 -27.21
CA GLN A 96 -31.51 -21.78 -28.39
C GLN A 96 -31.09 -22.54 -29.64
N ILE A 97 -29.79 -22.75 -29.86
CA ILE A 97 -29.27 -23.55 -30.97
C ILE A 97 -29.78 -24.99 -30.88
N ARG A 98 -29.69 -25.63 -29.71
CA ARG A 98 -30.24 -26.97 -29.48
C ARG A 98 -31.75 -27.03 -29.70
N ALA A 99 -32.49 -25.96 -29.37
CA ALA A 99 -33.92 -25.88 -29.67
C ALA A 99 -34.19 -25.78 -31.18
N ALA A 100 -33.41 -25.01 -31.92
CA ALA A 100 -33.52 -24.89 -33.37
C ALA A 100 -33.19 -26.21 -34.09
N ASP A 101 -32.09 -26.87 -33.72
CA ASP A 101 -31.65 -28.13 -34.32
C ASP A 101 -32.65 -29.26 -34.12
N ARG A 102 -33.37 -29.29 -32.99
CA ARG A 102 -34.46 -30.25 -32.74
C ARG A 102 -35.64 -30.09 -33.71
N LEU A 103 -35.83 -28.89 -34.26
CA LEU A 103 -36.90 -28.59 -35.21
C LEU A 103 -36.47 -28.79 -36.67
N ASP A 104 -35.17 -28.80 -36.97
CA ASP A 104 -34.67 -29.02 -38.33
C ASP A 104 -34.59 -30.52 -38.65
N PRO A 105 -35.40 -31.05 -39.58
CA PRO A 105 -35.35 -32.46 -39.96
C PRO A 105 -34.04 -32.87 -40.66
N ARG A 106 -33.18 -31.92 -41.04
CA ARG A 106 -31.85 -32.19 -41.62
C ARG A 106 -30.78 -32.47 -40.56
N VAL A 107 -31.02 -32.13 -39.30
CA VAL A 107 -30.04 -32.30 -38.21
C VAL A 107 -30.38 -33.53 -37.37
N ASP A 108 -29.47 -34.50 -37.33
CA ASP A 108 -29.58 -35.66 -36.44
C ASP A 108 -29.07 -35.33 -35.03
N HIS A 109 -29.92 -34.70 -34.25
CA HIS A 109 -29.67 -34.33 -32.86
C HIS A 109 -29.70 -35.52 -31.88
N LYS A 110 -29.86 -36.77 -32.36
CA LYS A 110 -29.84 -37.99 -31.55
C LYS A 110 -28.56 -38.81 -31.70
N ALA A 111 -27.70 -38.46 -32.65
CA ALA A 111 -26.43 -39.13 -32.84
C ALA A 111 -25.49 -38.89 -31.64
N ASP A 112 -24.70 -39.91 -31.28
CA ASP A 112 -23.78 -39.84 -30.13
C ASP A 112 -22.65 -38.81 -30.32
N ASP A 113 -22.43 -38.34 -31.56
CA ASP A 113 -21.44 -37.33 -31.95
C ASP A 113 -22.03 -35.93 -32.16
N TYR A 114 -23.28 -35.69 -31.76
CA TYR A 114 -23.90 -34.37 -31.86
C TYR A 114 -23.23 -33.35 -30.93
N ALA A 115 -22.71 -32.27 -31.52
CA ALA A 115 -22.23 -31.08 -30.83
C ALA A 115 -22.89 -29.84 -31.43
N PRO A 116 -23.59 -29.00 -30.63
CA PRO A 116 -24.23 -27.79 -31.14
C PRO A 116 -23.17 -26.83 -31.69
N GLN A 117 -23.26 -26.51 -32.99
CA GLN A 117 -22.29 -25.63 -33.63
C GLN A 117 -22.67 -24.17 -33.41
N VAL A 118 -21.93 -23.50 -32.52
CA VAL A 118 -22.04 -22.06 -32.32
C VAL A 118 -21.21 -21.36 -33.40
N ALA A 119 -21.84 -20.58 -34.28
CA ALA A 119 -21.11 -19.84 -35.30
C ALA A 119 -20.22 -18.77 -34.63
N GLY A 120 -18.90 -18.87 -34.82
CA GLY A 120 -17.93 -17.89 -34.32
C GLY A 120 -17.21 -18.23 -33.02
N THR A 121 -17.42 -19.42 -32.43
CA THR A 121 -16.58 -19.90 -31.34
C THR A 121 -15.23 -20.38 -31.87
N VAL A 122 -14.14 -20.12 -31.13
CA VAL A 122 -12.74 -20.32 -31.53
C VAL A 122 -12.41 -21.77 -31.91
N ASP A 123 -13.20 -22.74 -31.46
CA ASP A 123 -13.10 -24.16 -31.84
C ASP A 123 -13.60 -24.47 -33.25
N GLN A 124 -14.20 -23.51 -33.96
CA GLN A 124 -14.21 -23.54 -35.42
C GLN A 124 -12.79 -23.24 -35.92
N GLY A 125 -11.90 -24.23 -35.78
CA GLY A 125 -10.66 -24.25 -36.55
C GLY A 125 -11.03 -23.90 -37.99
N PRO A 126 -10.40 -22.89 -38.60
CA PRO A 126 -10.85 -22.32 -39.85
C PRO A 126 -11.00 -23.45 -40.84
N THR A 127 -12.24 -23.80 -41.19
CA THR A 127 -12.50 -24.75 -42.27
C THR A 127 -11.73 -24.16 -43.45
N PRO A 128 -10.66 -24.80 -43.95
CA PRO A 128 -9.92 -24.25 -45.06
C PRO A 128 -10.96 -24.07 -46.16
N ARG A 129 -11.22 -22.81 -46.49
CA ARG A 129 -12.23 -22.42 -47.48
C ARG A 129 -11.96 -23.31 -48.68
N ALA A 130 -12.85 -24.27 -48.93
CA ALA A 130 -12.72 -25.17 -50.05
C ALA A 130 -12.49 -24.26 -51.26
N GLU A 131 -11.29 -24.35 -51.83
CA GLU A 131 -10.88 -23.60 -53.00
C GLU A 131 -11.81 -24.06 -54.13
N VAL A 132 -12.96 -23.40 -54.23
CA VAL A 132 -13.82 -23.46 -55.41
C VAL A 132 -13.05 -22.73 -56.49
N ASN A 133 -12.12 -23.45 -57.11
CA ASN A 133 -11.71 -23.40 -58.50
C ASN A 133 -11.97 -22.05 -59.21
N ALA A 134 -11.46 -20.96 -58.64
CA ALA A 134 -11.46 -19.65 -59.23
C ALA A 134 -10.11 -19.49 -59.93
N LYS A 135 -10.12 -19.85 -61.21
CA LYS A 135 -9.20 -19.46 -62.27
C LYS A 135 -8.35 -18.22 -61.90
N PRO A 136 -7.00 -18.27 -61.95
CA PRO A 136 -6.17 -17.15 -61.55
C PRO A 136 -6.35 -15.99 -62.52
N GLY A 137 -7.07 -14.96 -62.07
CA GLY A 137 -7.10 -13.64 -62.68
C GLY A 137 -6.13 -12.74 -61.91
N THR A 138 -5.02 -12.41 -62.55
CA THR A 138 -4.00 -11.46 -62.12
C THR A 138 -4.62 -10.16 -61.57
N ALA A 139 -4.45 -9.90 -60.27
CA ALA A 139 -4.61 -8.57 -59.70
C ALA A 139 -3.52 -8.32 -58.64
N THR A 140 -2.67 -7.37 -58.98
CA THR A 140 -1.58 -6.73 -58.23
C THR A 140 -1.94 -6.38 -56.78
N PRO A 141 -1.08 -6.63 -55.78
CA PRO A 141 -1.23 -6.03 -54.46
C PRO A 141 -0.63 -4.62 -54.46
N GLU A 142 -1.48 -3.62 -54.22
CA GLU A 142 -1.04 -2.26 -53.86
C GLU A 142 -0.77 -2.21 -52.35
N THR A 143 0.48 -1.95 -52.01
CA THR A 143 0.98 -1.67 -50.66
C THR A 143 0.36 -0.36 -50.16
N ALA A 144 -0.51 -0.43 -49.16
CA ALA A 144 -0.95 0.73 -48.40
C ALA A 144 -0.32 0.73 -47.00
N THR A 145 0.58 1.68 -46.80
CA THR A 145 1.22 2.10 -45.55
C THR A 145 0.18 2.51 -44.49
N PRO A 146 0.23 2.03 -43.24
CA PRO A 146 -0.50 2.68 -42.15
C PRO A 146 0.31 3.88 -41.65
N GLU A 147 -0.20 5.10 -41.87
CA GLU A 147 0.27 6.31 -41.22
C GLU A 147 -0.11 6.31 -39.73
N THR A 148 0.91 6.49 -38.91
CA THR A 148 0.84 6.82 -37.49
C THR A 148 0.14 8.17 -37.30
N ALA A 149 -1.08 8.16 -36.74
CA ALA A 149 -1.75 9.37 -36.26
C ALA A 149 -1.76 9.39 -34.73
N THR A 150 -0.92 10.26 -34.19
CA THR A 150 -0.90 10.76 -32.81
C THR A 150 -2.11 11.67 -32.58
N PRO A 151 -2.99 11.44 -31.59
CA PRO A 151 -3.86 12.49 -31.08
C PRO A 151 -3.16 13.25 -29.94
N GLU A 152 -2.94 14.53 -30.23
CA GLU A 152 -2.50 15.62 -29.38
C GLU A 152 -3.57 15.97 -28.31
N PRO A 153 -3.20 16.38 -27.08
CA PRO A 153 -4.13 16.67 -26.00
C PRO A 153 -4.67 18.11 -26.09
N ALA A 154 -5.98 18.24 -26.31
CA ALA A 154 -6.68 19.53 -26.20
C ALA A 154 -7.22 19.72 -24.77
N ALA A 155 -6.65 20.70 -24.09
CA ALA A 155 -7.23 21.33 -22.91
C ALA A 155 -8.25 22.37 -23.38
N GLU A 156 -9.46 22.37 -22.82
CA GLU A 156 -10.33 23.55 -22.77
C GLU A 156 -11.34 23.44 -21.61
N THR A 157 -10.98 24.10 -20.51
CA THR A 157 -11.79 24.96 -19.64
C THR A 157 -13.26 25.16 -20.00
N SER A 158 -14.17 25.00 -19.02
CA SER A 158 -15.16 26.02 -18.61
C SER A 158 -15.93 25.63 -17.34
N GLU A 159 -15.96 26.57 -16.41
CA GLU A 159 -16.73 26.66 -15.17
C GLU A 159 -18.20 27.02 -15.47
N GLN A 160 -19.18 26.49 -14.71
CA GLN A 160 -20.34 27.27 -14.21
C GLN A 160 -21.25 26.46 -13.25
N THR A 161 -21.13 26.81 -11.97
CA THR A 161 -22.16 27.23 -10.98
C THR A 161 -23.66 27.04 -11.28
N GLU A 162 -24.38 26.47 -10.31
CA GLU A 162 -25.74 26.82 -9.77
C GLU A 162 -26.08 25.74 -8.72
N GLU A 163 -25.96 25.92 -7.39
CA GLU A 163 -26.78 26.71 -6.45
C GLU A 163 -28.30 26.46 -6.55
N THR A 164 -28.84 25.60 -5.68
CA THR A 164 -30.23 25.69 -5.17
C THR A 164 -30.30 25.00 -3.80
N GLU A 165 -30.34 25.83 -2.75
CA GLU A 165 -31.27 25.86 -1.59
C GLU A 165 -32.30 24.71 -1.47
N GLU A 166 -32.87 24.28 -0.34
CA GLU A 166 -32.83 24.54 1.10
C GLU A 166 -33.98 23.64 1.66
N THR A 167 -34.08 23.49 2.99
CA THR A 167 -35.35 23.31 3.75
C THR A 167 -35.74 21.89 4.21
N GLU A 168 -35.28 21.59 5.44
CA GLU A 168 -36.10 21.36 6.65
C GLU A 168 -36.71 19.99 7.06
N GLN A 169 -36.59 19.81 8.39
CA GLN A 169 -37.48 19.17 9.38
C GLN A 169 -37.45 17.63 9.51
N THR A 170 -36.86 17.08 10.58
CA THR A 170 -37.34 16.97 11.99
C THR A 170 -38.35 15.83 12.17
N GLU A 171 -37.94 14.78 12.89
CA GLU A 171 -38.73 13.99 13.84
C GLU A 171 -37.76 12.99 14.53
N GLU A 172 -37.28 13.30 15.74
CA GLU A 172 -37.80 12.75 17.00
C GLU A 172 -38.22 11.27 16.94
N THR A 173 -37.34 10.36 17.36
CA THR A 173 -37.79 9.23 18.19
C THR A 173 -36.76 8.91 19.27
N ARG A 174 -37.01 9.52 20.42
CA ARG A 174 -36.58 9.11 21.74
C ARG A 174 -37.09 7.69 22.01
N THR A 175 -36.21 6.75 22.29
CA THR A 175 -36.55 5.58 23.12
C THR A 175 -35.46 5.43 24.16
N GLU A 176 -35.83 5.84 25.37
CA GLU A 176 -35.18 5.50 26.61
C GLU A 176 -35.30 3.98 26.78
N ASP A 177 -34.17 3.27 26.94
CA ASP A 177 -34.20 2.09 27.80
C ASP A 177 -33.00 2.10 28.73
N SER A 178 -33.35 2.05 30.01
CA SER A 178 -32.48 2.10 31.16
C SER A 178 -32.06 0.67 31.49
N ARG A 179 -30.78 0.36 31.36
CA ARG A 179 -30.20 -0.71 32.18
C ARG A 179 -28.84 -0.32 32.71
N THR A 180 -28.87 0.22 33.92
CA THR A 180 -27.70 0.35 34.79
C THR A 180 -27.31 -1.06 35.25
N GLU A 181 -26.44 -1.73 34.49
CA GLU A 181 -25.76 -2.94 34.96
C GLU A 181 -24.36 -2.55 35.42
N THR A 182 -24.20 -2.47 36.74
CA THR A 182 -22.90 -2.31 37.41
C THR A 182 -22.03 -3.52 37.10
N GLN A 183 -21.26 -3.44 36.01
CA GLN A 183 -20.25 -4.43 35.66
C GLN A 183 -18.92 -4.05 36.29
N ALA A 184 -18.42 -4.91 37.17
CA ALA A 184 -17.14 -4.80 37.87
C ALA A 184 -15.97 -4.57 36.89
N PRO A 185 -14.86 -3.92 37.33
CA PRO A 185 -13.70 -3.69 36.47
C PRO A 185 -13.04 -5.01 36.09
N SER A 186 -13.30 -5.48 34.87
CA SER A 186 -12.53 -6.55 34.25
C SER A 186 -11.11 -6.04 34.00
N THR A 187 -10.18 -6.54 34.81
CA THR A 187 -8.73 -6.44 34.61
C THR A 187 -8.35 -6.70 33.15
N PRO A 188 -7.51 -5.85 32.53
CA PRO A 188 -7.03 -6.10 31.17
C PRO A 188 -6.18 -7.37 31.17
N LEU A 189 -6.68 -8.39 30.47
CA LEU A 189 -5.95 -9.61 30.16
C LEU A 189 -4.78 -9.25 29.23
N LEU A 190 -3.58 -9.27 29.79
CA LEU A 190 -2.33 -9.20 29.04
C LEU A 190 -2.32 -10.29 27.95
N PRO A 191 -1.88 -10.00 26.71
CA PRO A 191 -1.71 -11.02 25.70
C PRO A 191 -0.71 -12.07 26.17
N ARG A 192 -1.15 -13.33 26.21
CA ARG A 192 -0.30 -14.49 26.50
C ARG A 192 0.79 -14.56 25.44
N ARG A 193 2.05 -14.35 25.85
CA ARG A 193 3.22 -14.71 25.04
C ARG A 193 3.18 -16.22 24.77
N THR A 194 3.09 -16.60 23.50
CA THR A 194 3.29 -17.97 23.02
C THR A 194 4.74 -18.41 23.31
N PRO A 195 4.97 -19.45 24.11
CA PRO A 195 6.30 -20.04 24.24
C PRO A 195 6.47 -21.06 23.10
N GLY A 196 7.04 -20.61 21.98
CA GLY A 196 7.18 -21.49 20.81
C GLY A 196 8.08 -21.00 19.68
N ALA A 197 8.93 -20.00 19.92
CA ALA A 197 9.94 -19.57 18.94
C ALA A 197 11.34 -19.80 19.50
N ASN A 198 11.61 -21.05 19.89
CA ASN A 198 12.95 -21.54 20.12
C ASN A 198 13.30 -22.45 18.92
N GLU A 199 14.51 -22.27 18.39
CA GLU A 199 15.22 -23.22 17.52
C GLU A 199 14.87 -23.18 16.02
N MET A 200 15.28 -22.10 15.36
CA MET A 200 15.79 -22.24 13.99
C MET A 200 17.30 -22.50 14.08
N PRO A 201 17.79 -23.73 13.76
CA PRO A 201 19.22 -23.99 13.69
C PRO A 201 19.83 -23.17 12.56
N GLY A 202 20.66 -22.21 12.93
CA GLY A 202 21.44 -21.41 12.00
C GLY A 202 22.32 -22.33 11.14
N LYS A 203 22.06 -22.33 9.83
CA LYS A 203 23.07 -22.73 8.86
C LYS A 203 24.19 -21.69 8.90
N PRO A 204 25.47 -22.07 9.06
CA PRO A 204 26.56 -21.13 8.83
C PRO A 204 26.55 -20.76 7.35
N MET A 205 26.29 -19.50 7.03
CA MET A 205 26.65 -19.00 5.70
C MET A 205 28.17 -18.91 5.65
N GLU A 206 28.76 -19.83 4.89
CA GLU A 206 30.15 -19.77 4.48
C GLU A 206 30.42 -18.41 3.83
N SER A 207 31.26 -17.63 4.49
CA SER A 207 31.84 -16.42 3.93
C SER A 207 32.99 -16.82 3.01
N GLU A 208 32.68 -17.23 1.78
CA GLU A 208 33.67 -17.32 0.70
C GLU A 208 33.61 -16.07 -0.18
N GLY A 209 34.64 -15.23 0.00
CA GLY A 209 35.39 -14.59 -1.08
C GLY A 209 34.67 -13.78 -2.16
N GLY A 210 34.96 -12.48 -2.19
CA GLY A 210 34.81 -11.60 -3.35
C GLY A 210 33.78 -10.50 -3.08
N GLY A 211 34.11 -9.21 -3.06
CA GLY A 211 35.06 -8.49 -3.89
C GLY A 211 34.30 -7.29 -4.46
N GLY A 212 34.82 -6.08 -4.24
CA GLY A 212 34.24 -4.81 -4.70
C GLY A 212 33.56 -4.08 -3.53
N GLY A 213 34.12 -2.99 -2.98
CA GLY A 213 34.59 -1.80 -3.71
C GLY A 213 33.36 -0.98 -4.15
N TRP A 214 33.46 0.33 -4.35
CA TRP A 214 32.31 1.24 -4.58
C TRP A 214 31.53 1.48 -3.27
N PHE A 215 31.82 2.48 -2.42
CA PHE A 215 32.01 3.90 -2.73
C PHE A 215 32.85 4.56 -1.65
N THR A 216 34.07 4.98 -1.98
CA THR A 216 34.77 6.04 -1.25
C THR A 216 34.72 7.32 -2.08
N ARG A 217 34.05 8.34 -1.50
CA ARG A 217 34.40 9.77 -1.49
C ARG A 217 34.96 10.37 -2.79
N LYS A 218 34.19 11.26 -3.41
CA LYS A 218 34.75 12.34 -4.22
C LYS A 218 34.37 13.67 -3.60
N ASP A 219 35.36 14.26 -2.96
CA ASP A 219 35.43 15.70 -2.71
C ASP A 219 35.44 16.43 -4.06
N SER A 220 34.64 17.47 -4.18
CA SER A 220 34.80 18.50 -5.20
C SER A 220 34.63 19.86 -4.54
N THR A 221 35.67 20.25 -3.81
CA THR A 221 36.17 21.62 -3.80
C THR A 221 36.73 21.92 -5.18
N ASP A 222 36.20 22.94 -5.85
CA ASP A 222 36.99 23.71 -6.81
C ASP A 222 36.74 25.20 -6.57
N SER A 223 37.83 25.93 -6.66
CA SER A 223 37.99 27.38 -6.48
C SER A 223 38.03 28.09 -7.83
#